data_AF-A0A5J4PEI5-F1
#
_entry.id   AF-A0A5J4PEI5-F1
#
_cell.length_a   1.000
_cell.length_b   1.000
_cell.length_c   1.000
_cell.angle_alpha   90.00
_cell.angle_beta   90.00
_cell.angle_gamma   90.00
#
_symmetry.space_group_name_H-M   'P 1'
#
loop_
_entity.id
_entity.type
_entity.pdbx_description
1 polymer ?
#
loop_
_entity_poly.entity_id
_entity_poly.type
_entity_poly.pdbx_seq_one_letter_code
_entity_poly.pdbx_strand_id
1 'polypeptide(L)'
;MNDGSLNEKWIKQNGQRTILTFNKNTMKKKTFVITLFLLAGTATAFAQSENCNINSSVSHEAVRAGNYKDAYLPWKEVLKECPLLRFYTFADGFRILKALLDEDIKANENKKTSAEYKKYFNELMEVHDIRMKYIPEFQQKMRGVLSVETALGNKAIDYLTYAPDVDVNLAYNWLSESVNG
;
A
#
# COMPACT_ATOMS: atom_id res chain seq x y z
N MET A 1 -57.43 -9.80 26.64
CA MET A 1 -57.76 -11.07 25.98
C MET A 1 -57.27 -10.97 24.56
N ASN A 2 -56.35 -11.87 24.17
CA ASN A 2 -56.01 -12.41 22.84
C ASN A 2 -55.93 -11.45 21.63
N ASP A 3 -55.04 -11.57 20.66
CA ASP A 3 -53.90 -12.43 20.31
C ASP A 3 -53.19 -11.72 19.13
N GLY A 4 -51.88 -11.89 18.93
CA GLY A 4 -51.33 -12.64 17.78
C GLY A 4 -52.04 -12.35 16.45
N SER A 5 -51.43 -11.71 15.45
CA SER A 5 -50.41 -12.39 14.64
C SER A 5 -49.98 -11.55 13.43
N LEU A 6 -48.80 -11.92 12.95
CA LEU A 6 -47.99 -11.32 11.91
C LEU A 6 -48.65 -11.39 10.52
N ASN A 7 -48.64 -10.27 9.79
CA ASN A 7 -48.97 -10.25 8.36
C ASN A 7 -47.74 -10.67 7.54
N GLU A 8 -47.64 -11.97 7.27
CA GLU A 8 -46.74 -12.50 6.24
C GLU A 8 -47.35 -12.28 4.84
N LYS A 9 -46.63 -11.52 4.02
CA LYS A 9 -46.97 -11.23 2.63
C LYS A 9 -46.52 -12.42 1.77
N TRP A 10 -47.49 -13.21 1.31
CA TRP A 10 -47.28 -14.36 0.44
C TRP A 10 -46.77 -13.95 -0.95
N ILE A 11 -45.54 -14.34 -1.29
CA ILE A 11 -45.02 -14.33 -2.66
C ILE A 11 -45.61 -15.54 -3.39
N LYS A 12 -46.53 -15.30 -4.33
CA LYS A 12 -46.98 -16.31 -5.30
C LYS A 12 -45.84 -16.57 -6.30
N GLN A 13 -45.21 -17.74 -6.22
CA GLN A 13 -44.43 -18.29 -7.34
C GLN A 13 -45.25 -19.36 -8.06
N ASN A 14 -45.44 -19.11 -9.35
CA ASN A 14 -46.11 -19.96 -10.31
C ASN A 14 -45.43 -21.32 -10.41
N GLY A 15 -46.27 -22.35 -10.52
CA GLY A 15 -45.85 -23.74 -10.55
C GLY A 15 -45.02 -24.14 -11.77
N GLN A 16 -44.20 -25.15 -11.56
CA GLN A 16 -44.06 -26.29 -12.47
C GLN A 16 -43.43 -27.45 -11.68
N ARG A 17 -44.18 -28.56 -11.59
CA ARG A 17 -43.66 -29.84 -11.11
C ARG A 17 -42.76 -30.41 -12.20
N THR A 18 -41.54 -30.79 -11.85
CA THR A 18 -40.81 -31.84 -12.57
C THR A 18 -40.10 -32.69 -11.55
N ILE A 19 -40.55 -33.95 -11.44
CA ILE A 19 -39.96 -34.97 -10.59
C ILE A 19 -38.67 -35.41 -11.30
N LEU A 20 -37.51 -35.00 -10.80
CA LEU A 20 -36.24 -35.61 -11.16
C LEU A 20 -35.88 -36.60 -10.07
N THR A 21 -36.05 -37.88 -10.38
CA THR A 21 -35.59 -39.02 -9.62
C THR A 21 -34.07 -38.95 -9.46
N PHE A 22 -33.58 -38.74 -8.24
CA PHE A 22 -32.16 -38.85 -7.91
C PHE A 22 -31.78 -40.32 -7.77
N ASN A 23 -31.14 -40.88 -8.80
CA ASN A 23 -30.46 -42.18 -8.71
C ASN A 23 -29.11 -41.99 -8.03
N LYS A 24 -29.02 -42.36 -6.74
CA LYS A 24 -27.79 -42.30 -5.96
C LYS A 24 -27.09 -43.66 -5.98
N ASN A 25 -26.36 -43.95 -7.05
CA ASN A 25 -25.43 -45.08 -7.06
C ASN A 25 -24.06 -44.65 -6.53
N THR A 26 -23.79 -45.09 -5.31
CA THR A 26 -22.50 -45.03 -4.61
C THR A 26 -21.43 -45.86 -5.32
N MET A 27 -20.30 -45.24 -5.69
CA MET A 27 -19.03 -45.95 -5.94
C MET A 27 -17.83 -45.15 -5.41
N LYS A 28 -17.37 -45.61 -4.23
CA LYS A 28 -15.99 -45.83 -3.75
C LYS A 28 -14.83 -45.13 -4.49
N LYS A 29 -14.04 -44.38 -3.69
CA LYS A 29 -12.72 -43.79 -3.98
C LYS A 29 -11.85 -44.64 -4.92
N LYS A 30 -11.33 -44.00 -5.97
CA LYS A 30 -10.05 -44.34 -6.62
C LYS A 30 -9.29 -43.06 -6.89
N THR A 31 -8.16 -42.92 -6.20
CA THR A 31 -7.19 -41.83 -6.30
C THR A 31 -6.71 -41.65 -7.74
N PHE A 32 -6.82 -40.43 -8.26
CA PHE A 32 -6.01 -39.97 -9.39
C PHE A 32 -5.51 -38.57 -9.05
N VAL A 33 -4.36 -38.51 -8.37
CA VAL A 33 -3.59 -37.29 -8.17
C VAL A 33 -2.78 -37.11 -9.44
N ILE A 34 -3.23 -36.21 -10.32
CA ILE A 34 -2.38 -35.68 -11.39
C ILE A 34 -1.78 -34.40 -10.82
N THR A 35 -0.70 -34.55 -10.04
CA THR A 35 0.18 -33.44 -9.71
C THR A 35 0.90 -33.05 -11.00
N LEU A 36 0.32 -32.09 -11.72
CA LEU A 36 1.03 -31.32 -12.71
C LEU A 36 2.07 -30.49 -11.95
N PHE A 37 3.24 -31.08 -11.73
CA PHE A 37 4.42 -30.38 -11.27
C PHE A 37 4.87 -29.49 -12.45
N LEU A 38 4.22 -28.34 -12.59
CA LEU A 38 4.74 -27.25 -13.40
C LEU A 38 6.05 -26.85 -12.74
N LEU A 39 7.15 -27.31 -13.32
CA LEU A 39 8.44 -26.64 -13.23
C LEU A 39 8.28 -25.26 -13.86
N ALA A 40 7.72 -24.31 -13.10
CA ALA A 40 7.85 -22.89 -13.37
C ALA A 40 9.25 -22.46 -12.92
N GLY A 41 10.26 -22.94 -13.64
CA GLY A 41 11.63 -22.50 -13.50
C GLY A 41 11.80 -21.10 -14.10
N THR A 42 11.92 -20.12 -13.21
CA THR A 42 12.77 -18.92 -13.35
C THR A 42 12.61 -18.07 -14.62
N ALA A 43 11.46 -17.41 -14.79
CA ALA A 43 11.35 -16.23 -15.67
C ALA A 43 11.08 -14.91 -14.90
N THR A 44 10.93 -14.96 -13.57
CA THR A 44 10.43 -13.81 -12.78
C THR A 44 11.48 -12.71 -12.53
N ALA A 45 12.77 -13.02 -12.50
CA ALA A 45 13.79 -12.02 -12.18
C ALA A 45 14.00 -10.98 -13.30
N PHE A 46 13.92 -11.39 -14.57
CA PHE A 46 14.11 -10.48 -15.71
C PHE A 46 12.92 -9.54 -15.89
N ALA A 47 11.69 -10.07 -15.83
CA ALA A 47 10.46 -9.26 -15.95
C ALA A 47 10.28 -8.27 -14.80
N GLN A 48 10.64 -8.64 -13.56
CA GLN A 48 10.63 -7.72 -12.43
C GLN A 48 11.62 -6.57 -12.64
N SER A 49 12.84 -6.85 -13.12
CA SER A 49 13.86 -5.83 -13.34
C SER A 49 13.49 -4.82 -14.44
N GLU A 50 12.86 -5.27 -15.52
CA GLU A 50 12.44 -4.40 -16.63
C GLU A 50 11.30 -3.47 -16.19
N ASN A 51 10.25 -4.03 -15.57
CA ASN A 51 9.13 -3.25 -15.04
C ASN A 51 9.59 -2.23 -13.99
N CYS A 52 10.55 -2.60 -13.15
CA CYS A 52 11.14 -1.71 -12.16
C CYS A 52 11.84 -0.50 -12.79
N ASN A 53 12.65 -0.69 -13.82
CA ASN A 53 13.31 0.43 -14.50
C ASN A 53 12.30 1.33 -15.22
N ILE A 54 11.30 0.75 -15.88
CA ILE A 54 10.23 1.51 -16.56
C ILE A 54 9.44 2.35 -15.55
N ASN A 55 8.91 1.72 -14.50
CA ASN A 55 8.13 2.41 -13.49
C ASN A 55 8.96 3.46 -12.74
N SER A 56 10.24 3.19 -12.51
CA SER A 56 11.16 4.15 -11.89
C SER A 56 11.37 5.38 -12.78
N SER A 57 11.56 5.21 -14.10
CA SER A 57 11.70 6.34 -15.02
C SER A 57 10.41 7.15 -15.11
N VAL A 58 9.27 6.47 -15.33
CA VAL A 58 7.96 7.11 -15.51
C VAL A 58 7.57 7.92 -14.27
N SER A 59 7.69 7.32 -13.08
CA SER A 59 7.35 8.03 -11.84
C SER A 59 8.28 9.21 -11.59
N HIS A 60 9.58 9.05 -11.81
CA HIS A 60 10.57 10.11 -11.62
C HIS A 60 10.33 11.31 -12.55
N GLU A 61 10.05 11.04 -13.83
CA GLU A 61 9.72 12.07 -14.81
C GLU A 61 8.43 12.81 -14.44
N ALA A 62 7.39 12.08 -14.03
CA ALA A 62 6.13 12.67 -13.56
C ALA A 62 6.34 13.56 -12.32
N VAL A 63 7.17 13.14 -11.35
CA VAL A 63 7.54 13.98 -10.20
C VAL A 63 8.28 15.24 -10.62
N ARG A 64 9.24 15.13 -11.56
CA ARG A 64 9.96 16.30 -12.09
C ARG A 64 9.04 17.29 -12.81
N ALA A 65 7.98 16.79 -13.44
CA ALA A 65 6.94 17.61 -14.06
C ALA A 65 5.89 18.16 -13.06
N GLY A 66 5.98 17.80 -11.77
CA GLY A 66 4.98 18.16 -10.75
C GLY A 66 3.66 17.40 -10.88
N ASN A 67 3.62 16.34 -11.67
CA ASN A 67 2.43 15.52 -11.90
C ASN A 67 2.36 14.36 -10.90
N TYR A 68 2.02 14.67 -9.65
CA TYR A 68 2.07 13.72 -8.54
C TYR A 68 1.01 12.63 -8.60
N LYS A 69 -0.16 12.91 -9.20
CA LYS A 69 -1.23 11.91 -9.37
C LYS A 69 -0.80 10.78 -10.30
N ASP A 70 -0.19 11.14 -11.43
CA ASP A 70 0.28 10.14 -12.40
C ASP A 70 1.56 9.44 -11.91
N ALA A 71 2.37 10.12 -11.09
CA ALA A 71 3.55 9.51 -10.48
C ALA A 71 3.22 8.43 -9.43
N TYR A 72 2.07 8.53 -8.76
CA TYR A 72 1.77 7.77 -7.54
C TYR A 72 1.77 6.26 -7.72
N LEU A 73 1.08 5.74 -8.74
CA LEU A 73 1.00 4.29 -8.99
C LEU A 73 2.33 3.68 -9.44
N PRO A 74 3.03 4.20 -10.47
CA PRO A 74 4.33 3.64 -10.86
C PRO A 74 5.36 3.76 -9.75
N TRP A 75 5.35 4.84 -8.96
CA TRP A 75 6.22 4.98 -7.79
C TRP A 75 5.95 3.89 -6.74
N LYS A 76 4.68 3.62 -6.44
CA LYS A 76 4.33 2.59 -5.45
C LYS A 76 4.80 1.20 -5.85
N GLU A 77 4.71 0.87 -7.14
CA GLU A 77 5.21 -0.40 -7.65
C GLU A 77 6.73 -0.51 -7.47
N VAL A 78 7.49 0.57 -7.72
CA VAL A 78 8.94 0.59 -7.49
C VAL A 78 9.28 0.42 -6.02
N LEU A 79 8.59 1.14 -5.12
CA LEU A 79 8.83 1.03 -3.68
C LEU A 79 8.59 -0.41 -3.17
N LYS A 80 7.56 -1.08 -3.70
CA LYS A 80 7.17 -2.44 -3.30
C LYS A 80 8.10 -3.51 -3.88
N GLU A 81 8.36 -3.46 -5.18
CA GLU A 81 9.05 -4.55 -5.88
C GLU A 81 10.58 -4.37 -5.90
N CYS A 82 11.07 -3.12 -5.88
CA CYS A 82 12.50 -2.81 -6.04
C CYS A 82 12.96 -1.54 -5.30
N PRO A 83 12.78 -1.49 -3.96
CA PRO A 83 13.12 -0.30 -3.15
C PRO A 83 14.62 0.05 -3.18
N LEU A 84 15.48 -0.90 -3.56
CA LEU A 84 16.94 -0.71 -3.66
C LEU A 84 17.42 -0.28 -5.05
N LEU A 85 16.54 -0.11 -6.04
CA LEU A 85 16.93 0.21 -7.43
C LEU A 85 17.54 1.61 -7.53
N ARG A 86 16.85 2.61 -6.96
CA ARG A 86 17.22 4.03 -7.00
C ARG A 86 16.91 4.69 -5.67
N PHE A 87 17.88 5.38 -5.10
CA PHE A 87 17.68 6.09 -3.84
C PHE A 87 16.64 7.22 -3.94
N TYR A 88 16.49 7.82 -5.13
CA TYR A 88 15.51 8.89 -5.34
C TYR A 88 14.06 8.43 -5.15
N THR A 89 13.77 7.12 -5.20
CA THR A 89 12.43 6.57 -4.96
C THR A 89 11.85 7.09 -3.64
N PHE A 90 12.67 7.26 -2.60
CA PHE A 90 12.20 7.82 -1.33
C PHE A 90 11.91 9.32 -1.42
N ALA A 91 12.82 10.09 -2.02
CA ALA A 91 12.64 11.53 -2.20
C ALA A 91 11.40 11.86 -3.04
N ASP A 92 11.16 11.09 -4.08
CA ASP A 92 9.99 11.20 -4.95
C ASP A 92 8.72 10.78 -4.21
N GLY A 93 8.77 9.71 -3.43
CA GLY A 93 7.67 9.30 -2.56
C GLY A 93 7.23 10.38 -1.57
N PHE A 94 8.20 11.04 -0.93
CA PHE A 94 7.91 12.16 -0.05
C PHE A 94 7.24 13.32 -0.79
N ARG A 95 7.68 13.66 -2.01
CA ARG A 95 7.06 14.74 -2.81
C ARG A 95 5.65 14.38 -3.23
N ILE A 96 5.44 13.16 -3.71
CA ILE A 96 4.13 12.66 -4.15
C ILE A 96 3.14 12.71 -2.99
N LEU A 97 3.48 12.08 -1.87
CA LEU A 97 2.55 11.95 -0.75
C LEU A 97 2.25 13.30 -0.10
N LYS A 98 3.25 14.17 0.07
CA LYS A 98 3.03 15.53 0.60
C LYS A 98 2.14 16.37 -0.31
N ALA A 99 2.35 16.30 -1.63
CA ALA A 99 1.49 17.01 -2.58
C ALA A 99 0.03 16.50 -2.53
N LEU A 100 -0.17 15.18 -2.43
CA LEU A 100 -1.51 14.59 -2.31
C LEU A 100 -2.18 14.97 -0.97
N LEU A 101 -1.42 15.01 0.13
CA LEU A 101 -1.90 15.49 1.43
C LEU A 101 -2.28 16.98 1.39
N ASP A 102 -1.45 17.82 0.78
CA ASP A 102 -1.69 19.25 0.65
C ASP A 102 -2.91 19.55 -0.25
N GLU A 103 -3.08 18.80 -1.35
CA GLU A 103 -4.27 18.88 -2.20
C GLU A 103 -5.54 18.48 -1.45
N ASP A 104 -5.50 17.39 -0.68
CA ASP A 104 -6.64 16.95 0.11
C ASP A 104 -7.01 17.98 1.21
N ILE A 105 -6.03 18.54 1.93
CA ILE A 105 -6.24 19.62 2.90
C ILE A 105 -6.96 20.81 2.25
N LYS A 106 -6.52 21.23 1.06
CA LYS A 106 -7.14 22.34 0.32
C LYS A 106 -8.58 22.02 -0.08
N ALA A 107 -8.86 20.78 -0.47
CA ALA A 107 -10.20 20.34 -0.85
C ALA A 107 -11.15 20.17 0.36
N ASN A 108 -10.60 19.99 1.57
CA ASN A 108 -11.36 19.66 2.79
C ASN A 108 -11.29 20.76 3.86
N GLU A 109 -11.35 22.04 3.48
CA GLU A 109 -11.40 23.19 4.42
C GLU A 109 -10.23 23.21 5.44
N ASN A 110 -9.03 22.83 4.99
CA ASN A 110 -7.84 22.64 5.81
C ASN A 110 -7.96 21.58 6.92
N LYS A 111 -8.85 20.61 6.76
CA LYS A 111 -9.07 19.51 7.73
C LYS A 111 -8.35 18.23 7.28
N LYS A 112 -7.69 17.58 8.23
CA LYS A 112 -6.95 16.32 8.07
C LYS A 112 -7.82 15.08 8.29
N THR A 113 -9.04 15.08 7.78
CA THR A 113 -10.09 14.13 8.22
C THR A 113 -10.50 13.10 7.18
N SER A 114 -10.20 13.30 5.89
CA SER A 114 -10.63 12.39 4.82
C SER A 114 -9.95 11.01 4.95
N ALA A 115 -10.54 10.00 4.32
CA ALA A 115 -9.97 8.66 4.29
C ALA A 115 -8.67 8.65 3.47
N GLU A 116 -8.65 9.38 2.36
CA GLU A 116 -7.50 9.61 1.49
C GLU A 116 -6.36 10.26 2.25
N TYR A 117 -6.63 11.30 3.04
CA TYR A 117 -5.62 11.95 3.87
C TYR A 117 -4.95 10.96 4.83
N LYS A 118 -5.75 10.20 5.58
CA LYS A 118 -5.24 9.20 6.53
C LYS A 118 -4.41 8.13 5.82
N LYS A 119 -4.86 7.69 4.65
CA LYS A 119 -4.12 6.73 3.81
C LYS A 119 -2.77 7.30 3.39
N TYR A 120 -2.73 8.49 2.79
CA TYR A 120 -1.48 9.10 2.32
C TYR A 120 -0.52 9.43 3.47
N PHE A 121 -1.06 9.81 4.64
CA PHE A 121 -0.25 10.03 5.84
C PHE A 121 0.39 8.74 6.34
N ASN A 122 -0.37 7.64 6.40
CA ASN A 122 0.17 6.34 6.80
C ASN A 122 1.24 5.86 5.82
N GLU A 123 0.98 6.00 4.51
CA GLU A 123 1.96 5.70 3.47
C GLU A 123 3.22 6.59 3.63
N LEU A 124 3.08 7.87 4.01
CA LEU A 124 4.22 8.78 4.23
C LEU A 124 5.10 8.29 5.39
N MET A 125 4.49 7.86 6.49
CA MET A 125 5.21 7.29 7.63
C MET A 125 5.89 5.98 7.26
N GLU A 126 5.22 5.13 6.48
CA GLU A 126 5.77 3.87 5.99
C GLU A 126 6.99 4.09 5.07
N VAL A 127 6.95 5.08 4.17
CA VAL A 127 8.09 5.39 3.29
C VAL A 127 9.31 5.82 4.11
N HIS A 128 9.12 6.57 5.20
CA HIS A 128 10.22 6.89 6.11
C HIS A 128 10.81 5.64 6.77
N ASP A 129 9.96 4.71 7.21
CA ASP A 129 10.39 3.45 7.81
C ASP A 129 11.14 2.55 6.82
N ILE A 130 10.64 2.45 5.58
CA ILE A 130 11.32 1.71 4.51
C ILE A 130 12.65 2.37 4.15
N ARG A 131 12.70 3.70 4.07
CA ARG A 131 13.96 4.44 3.81
C ARG A 131 14.98 4.13 4.89
N MET A 132 14.60 4.26 6.17
CA MET A 132 15.48 3.96 7.31
C MET A 132 16.00 2.53 7.26
N LYS A 133 15.13 1.56 6.96
CA LYS A 133 15.50 0.15 6.77
C LYS A 133 16.60 -0.03 5.73
N TYR A 134 16.54 0.68 4.60
CA TYR A 134 17.45 0.48 3.46
C TYR A 134 18.65 1.45 3.38
N ILE A 135 18.74 2.43 4.28
CA ILE A 135 19.89 3.36 4.34
C ILE A 135 21.23 2.61 4.40
N PRO A 136 21.42 1.58 5.26
CA PRO A 136 22.70 0.86 5.33
C PRO A 136 23.12 0.26 4.00
N GLU A 137 22.20 -0.36 3.25
CA GLU A 137 22.48 -0.94 1.94
C GLU A 137 22.83 0.12 0.89
N PHE A 138 22.22 1.30 0.97
CA PHE A 138 22.58 2.42 0.09
C PHE A 138 23.94 3.03 0.47
N GLN A 139 24.25 3.17 1.75
CA GLN A 139 25.56 3.66 2.23
C GLN A 139 26.72 2.78 1.77
N GLN A 140 26.51 1.46 1.63
CA GLN A 140 27.50 0.55 1.06
C GLN A 140 27.73 0.76 -0.44
N LYS A 141 26.72 1.24 -1.17
CA LYS A 141 26.73 1.34 -2.64
C LYS A 141 27.05 2.75 -3.16
N MET A 142 26.82 3.78 -2.35
CA MET A 142 27.00 5.17 -2.77
C MET A 142 27.32 6.09 -1.59
N ARG A 143 28.06 7.17 -1.89
CA ARG A 143 28.39 8.21 -0.92
C ARG A 143 27.28 9.26 -0.83
N GLY A 144 27.21 9.96 0.30
CA GLY A 144 26.26 11.07 0.51
C GLY A 144 24.86 10.63 0.94
N VAL A 145 24.66 9.36 1.27
CA VAL A 145 23.44 8.86 1.91
C VAL A 145 23.48 9.27 3.38
N LEU A 146 22.43 9.94 3.85
CA LEU A 146 22.25 10.33 5.24
C LEU A 146 22.29 9.13 6.21
N SER A 147 22.48 9.40 7.49
CA SER A 147 22.37 8.39 8.55
C SER A 147 20.90 8.03 8.86
N VAL A 148 20.68 6.91 9.56
CA VAL A 148 19.34 6.48 9.98
C VAL A 148 18.75 7.49 10.97
N GLU A 149 19.57 8.04 11.86
CA GLU A 149 19.21 9.04 12.87
C GLU A 149 18.76 10.33 12.19
N THR A 150 19.49 10.78 11.16
CA THR A 150 19.09 11.95 10.36
C THR A 150 17.74 11.70 9.65
N ALA A 151 17.52 10.47 9.16
CA ALA A 151 16.27 10.11 8.50
C ALA A 151 15.09 10.06 9.49
N LEU A 152 15.33 9.61 10.73
CA LEU A 152 14.35 9.65 11.82
C LEU A 152 13.94 11.08 12.15
N GLY A 153 14.90 12.02 12.17
CA GLY A 153 14.59 13.44 12.31
C GLY A 153 13.69 13.98 11.19
N ASN A 154 13.92 13.55 9.94
CA ASN A 154 13.02 13.91 8.83
C ASN A 154 11.60 13.34 9.02
N LYS A 155 11.50 12.08 9.47
CA LYS A 155 10.21 11.45 9.80
C LYS A 155 9.45 12.26 10.85
N ALA A 156 10.14 12.67 11.92
CA ALA A 156 9.53 13.42 13.00
C ALA A 156 8.99 14.79 12.55
N ILE A 157 9.73 15.50 11.68
CA ILE A 157 9.27 16.78 11.11
C ILE A 157 8.03 16.58 10.24
N ASP A 158 8.02 15.56 9.40
CA ASP A 158 6.85 15.24 8.57
C ASP A 158 5.66 14.79 9.40
N TYR A 159 5.88 14.02 10.47
CA TYR A 159 4.86 13.64 11.43
C TYR A 159 4.23 14.87 12.09
N LEU A 160 5.03 15.78 12.65
CA LEU A 160 4.54 17.03 13.25
C LEU A 160 3.73 17.89 12.26
N THR A 161 4.13 17.87 10.99
CA THR A 161 3.46 18.65 9.94
C THR A 161 2.13 18.02 9.52
N TYR A 162 2.12 16.70 9.28
CA TYR A 162 1.03 16.03 8.57
C TYR A 162 0.15 15.14 9.45
N ALA A 163 0.52 14.82 10.69
CA ALA A 163 -0.32 13.98 11.53
C ALA A 163 -1.72 14.61 11.72
N PRO A 164 -2.82 13.83 11.60
CA PRO A 164 -4.16 14.29 11.95
C PRO A 164 -4.29 14.65 13.43
N ASP A 165 -3.61 13.89 14.28
CA ASP A 165 -3.53 14.07 15.72
C ASP A 165 -2.07 13.87 16.15
N VAL A 166 -1.49 14.87 16.80
CA VAL A 166 -0.04 14.94 17.07
C VAL A 166 0.24 14.45 18.48
N ASP A 167 0.97 13.35 18.60
CA ASP A 167 1.64 12.96 19.84
C ASP A 167 3.01 13.66 19.92
N VAL A 168 3.06 14.72 20.71
CA VAL A 168 4.27 15.54 20.90
C VAL A 168 5.38 14.74 21.59
N ASN A 169 5.05 13.78 22.47
CA ASN A 169 6.06 12.98 23.16
C ASN A 169 6.71 12.00 22.19
N LEU A 170 5.92 11.39 21.31
CA LEU A 170 6.44 10.54 20.24
C LEU A 170 7.39 11.32 19.32
N ALA A 171 6.96 12.49 18.86
CA ALA A 171 7.78 13.34 18.01
C ALA A 171 9.08 13.81 18.71
N TYR A 172 8.99 14.20 20.00
CA TYR A 172 10.15 14.58 20.80
C TYR A 172 11.14 13.42 20.93
N ASN A 173 10.67 12.20 21.19
CA ASN A 173 11.53 11.03 21.31
C ASN A 173 12.31 10.77 20.01
N TRP A 174 11.62 10.80 18.86
CA TRP A 174 12.27 10.65 17.56
C TRP A 174 13.28 11.76 17.26
N LEU A 175 12.95 13.02 17.60
CA LEU A 175 13.87 14.14 17.43
C LEU A 175 15.09 14.03 18.35
N SER A 176 14.90 13.65 19.61
CA SER A 176 15.98 13.44 20.56
C SER A 176 16.92 12.32 20.12
N GLU A 177 16.36 11.20 19.65
CA GLU A 177 17.12 10.07 19.10
C GLU A 177 17.87 10.49 17.82
N SER A 178 17.28 11.34 16.97
CA SER A 178 17.95 11.83 15.77
C SER A 178 19.23 12.65 16.02
N VAL A 179 19.35 13.23 17.22
CA VAL A 179 20.47 14.10 17.62
C VAL A 179 21.48 13.37 18.50
N ASN A 180 20.99 12.50 19.38
CA ASN A 180 21.79 11.85 20.43
C ASN A 180 22.08 10.37 20.17
N GLY A 181 21.50 9.79 19.11
CA GLY A 181 21.66 8.39 18.72
C GLY A 181 22.94 8.07 17.96
#